data_AF-A0A972V585-F1
#
_entry.id   AF-A0A972V585-F1
#
_cell.length_a   1.000
_cell.length_b   1.000
_cell.length_c   1.000
_cell.angle_alpha   90.00
_cell.angle_beta   90.00
_cell.angle_gamma   90.00
#
_symmetry.space_group_name_H-M   'P 1'
#
loop_
_entity.id
_entity.type
_entity.pdbx_description
1 polymer ?
#
loop_
_entity_poly.entity_id
_entity_poly.type
_entity_poly.pdbx_seq_one_letter_code
_entity_poly.pdbx_strand_id
1 'polypeptide(L)'
;GLRPNMVVGMAGVLDSARFSAFLSEEFGVSVEDVNAFVMGGHGDTMVPLVRYSTVSGIPVPDLVKMGWSTTKKISQIVQRTRDGGAEIVGLLKTGSAFYAPATAAIAMADSYLKDKKRVLPCAAYLNGEYGIKGLYVGVPVVIGSKGVERIVEVKLNAVEKTAFRKSVSAVQGLLVAVKRIERASNRPAKAAKPATKKPAAKAAKSAAKKKPAAKKVAAKKASKTGKRVPAKKRVVRAAKKK
;
A
#
# COMPACT_ATOMS: atom_id res chain seq x y z
N GLY A 1 -16.56 15.29 -9.88
CA GLY A 1 -16.38 16.50 -10.69
C GLY A 1 -15.97 16.16 -12.10
N LEU A 2 -14.87 15.43 -12.29
CA LEU A 2 -14.42 14.96 -13.60
C LEU A 2 -15.08 13.64 -14.02
N ARG A 3 -15.07 13.34 -15.32
CA ARG A 3 -15.52 12.04 -15.86
C ARG A 3 -14.65 10.90 -15.30
N PRO A 4 -15.21 9.75 -14.89
CA PRO A 4 -14.43 8.68 -14.27
C PRO A 4 -13.27 8.16 -15.13
N ASN A 5 -13.43 8.09 -16.45
CA ASN A 5 -12.35 7.67 -17.36
C ASN A 5 -11.17 8.66 -17.44
N MET A 6 -11.32 9.89 -16.93
CA MET A 6 -10.26 10.90 -16.89
C MET A 6 -9.55 10.95 -15.53
N VAL A 7 -9.90 10.07 -14.59
CA VAL A 7 -9.31 10.00 -13.25
C VAL A 7 -8.83 8.57 -13.05
N VAL A 8 -7.55 8.40 -12.74
CA VAL A 8 -6.95 7.07 -12.56
C VAL A 8 -5.91 7.15 -11.44
N GLY A 9 -5.75 6.07 -10.67
CA GLY A 9 -4.73 5.98 -9.63
C GLY A 9 -3.52 5.16 -10.10
N MET A 10 -2.31 5.68 -9.85
CA MET A 10 -1.07 4.93 -10.01
C MET A 10 -0.90 3.99 -8.80
N ALA A 11 -0.80 2.70 -9.07
CA ALA A 11 -0.40 1.67 -8.10
C ALA A 11 0.14 0.45 -8.84
N GLY A 12 -0.68 -0.15 -9.69
CA GLY A 12 -0.35 -1.38 -10.40
C GLY A 12 0.92 -1.28 -11.25
N VAL A 13 1.19 -0.15 -11.91
CA VAL A 13 2.41 0.03 -12.72
C VAL A 13 3.68 -0.08 -11.86
N LEU A 14 3.68 0.51 -10.66
CA LEU A 14 4.78 0.38 -9.70
C LEU A 14 4.95 -1.07 -9.23
N ASP A 15 3.84 -1.71 -8.88
CA ASP A 15 3.84 -3.07 -8.36
C ASP A 15 4.28 -4.09 -9.42
N SER A 16 3.81 -3.92 -10.66
CA SER A 16 4.30 -4.66 -11.83
C SER A 16 5.79 -4.42 -12.07
N ALA A 17 6.29 -3.20 -11.91
CA ALA A 17 7.72 -2.92 -12.08
C ALA A 17 8.57 -3.66 -11.03
N ARG A 18 8.14 -3.68 -9.76
CA ARG A 18 8.80 -4.48 -8.71
C ARG A 18 8.76 -5.97 -9.02
N PHE A 19 7.60 -6.48 -9.40
CA PHE A 19 7.43 -7.90 -9.70
C PHE A 19 8.30 -8.31 -10.90
N SER A 20 8.33 -7.47 -11.94
CA SER A 20 9.17 -7.70 -13.13
C SER A 20 10.66 -7.73 -12.76
N ALA A 21 11.12 -6.79 -11.92
CA ALA A 21 12.50 -6.75 -11.46
C ALA A 21 12.90 -8.02 -10.67
N PHE A 22 12.04 -8.48 -9.76
CA PHE A 22 12.33 -9.69 -8.98
C PHE A 22 12.28 -10.96 -9.82
N LEU A 23 11.39 -11.04 -10.82
CA LEU A 23 11.38 -12.14 -11.78
C LEU A 23 12.62 -12.11 -12.68
N SER A 24 13.05 -10.93 -13.15
CA SER A 24 14.28 -10.80 -13.95
C SER A 24 15.52 -11.24 -13.17
N GLU A 25 15.58 -10.90 -11.87
CA GLU A 25 16.64 -11.36 -10.97
C GLU A 25 16.63 -12.89 -10.80
N GLU A 26 15.47 -13.50 -10.55
CA GLU A 26 15.37 -14.95 -10.35
C GLU A 26 15.70 -15.75 -11.61
N PHE A 27 15.26 -15.29 -12.78
CA PHE A 27 15.50 -15.99 -14.05
C PHE A 27 16.82 -15.60 -14.72
N GLY A 28 17.52 -14.58 -14.23
CA GLY A 28 18.79 -14.12 -14.80
C GLY A 28 18.67 -13.54 -16.21
N VAL A 29 17.59 -12.78 -16.47
CA VAL A 29 17.27 -12.19 -17.79
C VAL A 29 17.11 -10.68 -17.72
N SER A 30 17.02 -10.01 -18.88
CA SER A 30 16.73 -8.57 -18.93
C SER A 30 15.32 -8.28 -18.41
N VAL A 31 15.16 -7.20 -17.64
CA VAL A 31 13.84 -6.72 -17.20
C VAL A 31 12.96 -6.27 -18.37
N GLU A 32 13.56 -5.89 -19.51
CA GLU A 32 12.84 -5.49 -20.73
C GLU A 32 12.05 -6.67 -21.34
N ASP A 33 12.50 -7.90 -21.10
CA ASP A 33 11.87 -9.12 -21.58
C ASP A 33 10.83 -9.68 -20.59
N VAL A 34 10.68 -9.08 -19.41
CA VAL A 34 9.74 -9.50 -18.38
C VAL A 34 8.48 -8.65 -18.43
N ASN A 35 7.34 -9.32 -18.60
CA ASN A 35 6.03 -8.71 -18.45
C ASN A 35 5.35 -9.28 -17.21
N ALA A 36 5.16 -8.47 -16.18
CA ALA A 36 4.50 -8.89 -14.95
C ALA A 36 3.16 -8.17 -14.75
N PHE A 37 2.15 -8.93 -14.30
CA PHE A 37 0.79 -8.43 -14.20
C PHE A 37 0.26 -8.50 -12.76
N VAL A 38 -0.30 -7.40 -12.26
CA VAL A 38 -0.87 -7.29 -10.91
C VAL A 38 -2.26 -6.65 -10.96
N MET A 39 -3.14 -7.06 -10.04
CA MET A 39 -4.52 -6.58 -9.91
C MET A 39 -4.89 -6.33 -8.44
N GLY A 40 -6.04 -5.68 -8.21
CA GLY A 40 -6.57 -5.42 -6.87
C GLY A 40 -6.09 -4.10 -6.27
N GLY A 41 -5.96 -4.05 -4.94
CA GLY A 41 -5.37 -2.92 -4.23
C GLY A 41 -3.83 -2.97 -4.22
N HIS A 42 -3.23 -2.10 -3.41
CA HIS A 42 -1.77 -2.04 -3.18
C HIS A 42 -1.39 -2.80 -1.89
N GLY A 43 -0.14 -3.23 -1.78
CA GLY A 43 0.38 -3.94 -0.60
C GLY A 43 -0.30 -5.30 -0.36
N ASP A 44 -0.76 -5.57 0.86
CA ASP A 44 -1.37 -6.85 1.28
C ASP A 44 -2.59 -7.27 0.44
N THR A 45 -3.25 -6.30 -0.17
CA THR A 45 -4.46 -6.52 -0.98
C THR A 45 -4.15 -6.72 -2.47
N MET A 46 -2.89 -6.65 -2.87
CA MET A 46 -2.47 -6.92 -4.25
C MET A 46 -2.63 -8.40 -4.62
N VAL A 47 -3.00 -8.62 -5.88
CA VAL A 47 -3.18 -9.93 -6.52
C VAL A 47 -2.23 -10.03 -7.73
N PRO A 48 -1.00 -10.53 -7.54
CA PRO A 48 -0.10 -10.81 -8.66
C PRO A 48 -0.61 -11.99 -9.47
N LEU A 49 -0.73 -11.82 -10.79
CA LEU A 49 -1.20 -12.86 -11.70
C LEU A 49 0.00 -13.58 -12.32
N VAL A 50 0.56 -14.54 -11.58
CA VAL A 50 1.72 -15.34 -12.01
C VAL A 50 1.47 -15.99 -13.38
N ARG A 51 0.26 -16.50 -13.63
CA ARG A 51 -0.14 -17.12 -14.90
C ARG A 51 -0.12 -16.17 -16.11
N TYR A 52 -0.31 -14.88 -15.87
CA TYR A 52 -0.28 -13.84 -16.90
C TYR A 52 1.03 -13.07 -16.91
N SER A 53 2.01 -13.47 -16.09
CA SER A 53 3.35 -12.91 -16.10
C SER A 53 4.26 -13.82 -16.93
N THR A 54 5.15 -13.22 -17.73
CA THR A 54 5.94 -13.93 -18.75
C THR A 54 7.37 -13.42 -18.85
N VAL A 55 8.27 -14.26 -19.33
CA VAL A 55 9.58 -13.87 -19.89
C VAL A 55 9.57 -14.16 -21.39
N SER A 56 9.74 -13.13 -22.23
CA SER A 56 9.67 -13.24 -23.70
C SER A 56 8.44 -14.01 -24.21
N GLY A 57 7.30 -13.86 -23.51
CA GLY A 57 6.03 -14.54 -23.82
C GLY A 57 5.85 -15.92 -23.18
N ILE A 58 6.88 -16.51 -22.56
CA ILE A 58 6.79 -17.79 -21.84
C ILE A 58 6.20 -17.55 -20.44
N PRO A 59 5.06 -18.17 -20.08
CA PRO A 59 4.45 -17.97 -18.76
C PRO A 59 5.34 -18.45 -17.61
N VAL A 60 5.33 -17.73 -16.49
CA VAL A 60 6.07 -18.11 -15.27
C VAL A 60 5.80 -19.55 -14.81
N PRO A 61 4.56 -20.07 -14.82
CA PRO A 61 4.33 -21.48 -14.47
C PRO A 61 5.05 -22.48 -15.38
N ASP A 62 5.23 -22.15 -16.66
CA ASP A 62 5.93 -23.01 -17.61
C ASP A 62 7.44 -22.92 -17.42
N LEU A 63 7.98 -21.73 -17.12
CA LEU A 63 9.39 -21.57 -16.70
C LEU A 63 9.72 -22.40 -15.45
N VAL A 64 8.80 -22.50 -14.48
CA VAL A 64 8.96 -23.39 -13.32
C VAL A 64 8.98 -24.86 -13.74
N LYS A 65 8.09 -25.30 -14.65
CA LYS A 65 8.10 -26.68 -15.17
C LYS A 65 9.37 -26.99 -15.96
N MET A 66 9.95 -25.99 -16.63
CA MET A 66 11.22 -26.08 -17.35
C MET A 66 12.44 -26.09 -16.43
N GLY A 67 12.25 -25.98 -15.11
CA GLY A 67 13.34 -26.04 -14.13
C GLY A 67 14.10 -24.71 -13.93
N TRP A 68 13.61 -23.60 -14.47
CA TRP A 68 14.26 -22.28 -14.31
C TRP A 68 14.10 -21.72 -12.89
N SER A 69 13.06 -22.14 -12.18
CA SER A 69 12.80 -21.77 -10.79
C SER A 69 11.93 -22.83 -10.10
N THR A 70 11.45 -22.53 -8.88
CA THR A 70 10.54 -23.39 -8.12
C THR A 70 9.29 -22.63 -7.73
N THR A 71 8.17 -23.34 -7.56
CA THR A 71 6.91 -22.74 -7.04
C THR A 71 7.13 -22.02 -5.71
N LYS A 72 8.03 -22.53 -4.85
CA LYS A 72 8.38 -21.92 -3.57
C LYS A 72 9.03 -20.55 -3.77
N LYS A 73 10.03 -20.46 -4.65
CA LYS A 73 10.70 -19.19 -4.96
C LYS A 73 9.76 -18.17 -5.60
N ILE A 74 8.93 -18.60 -6.56
CA ILE A 74 7.91 -17.71 -7.15
C ILE A 74 6.94 -17.18 -6.08
N SER A 75 6.55 -18.02 -5.12
CA SER A 75 5.70 -17.58 -3.99
C SER A 75 6.40 -16.56 -3.09
N GLN A 76 7.71 -16.71 -2.87
CA GLN A 76 8.52 -15.73 -2.13
C GLN A 76 8.63 -14.40 -2.87
N ILE A 77 8.81 -14.42 -4.19
CA ILE A 77 8.83 -13.23 -5.04
C ILE A 77 7.48 -12.49 -5.00
N VAL A 78 6.38 -13.24 -5.09
CA VAL A 78 5.02 -12.70 -4.94
C VAL A 78 4.87 -12.00 -3.59
N GLN A 79 5.37 -12.60 -2.51
CA GLN A 79 5.31 -12.01 -1.19
C GLN A 79 6.19 -10.75 -1.08
N ARG A 80 7.44 -10.81 -1.54
CA ARG A 80 8.34 -9.65 -1.59
C ARG A 80 7.75 -8.49 -2.39
N THR A 81 7.00 -8.78 -3.45
CA THR A 81 6.29 -7.76 -4.23
C THR A 81 5.26 -7.02 -3.37
N ARG A 82 4.47 -7.72 -2.55
CA ARG A 82 3.53 -7.11 -1.60
C ARG A 82 4.25 -6.26 -0.55
N ASP A 83 5.37 -6.77 -0.07
CA ASP A 83 6.16 -6.12 0.98
C ASP A 83 7.09 -5.01 0.44
N GLY A 84 7.20 -4.84 -0.89
CA GLY A 84 8.23 -4.00 -1.51
C GLY A 84 8.14 -2.52 -1.15
N GLY A 85 6.96 -2.02 -0.76
CA GLY A 85 6.82 -0.69 -0.16
C GLY A 85 7.48 -0.60 1.22
N ALA A 86 7.18 -1.57 2.10
CA ALA A 86 7.73 -1.65 3.44
C ALA A 86 9.25 -1.93 3.42
N GLU A 87 9.73 -2.73 2.47
CA GLU A 87 11.16 -2.99 2.24
C GLU A 87 11.91 -1.66 2.02
N ILE A 88 11.41 -0.80 1.12
CA ILE A 88 12.04 0.50 0.86
C ILE A 88 11.96 1.45 2.05
N VAL A 89 10.81 1.50 2.74
CA VAL A 89 10.66 2.33 3.95
C VAL A 89 11.66 1.91 5.04
N GLY A 90 11.82 0.61 5.25
CA GLY A 90 12.78 0.07 6.22
C GLY A 90 14.23 0.43 5.90
N LEU A 91 14.59 0.48 4.61
CA LEU A 91 15.93 0.86 4.16
C LEU A 91 16.19 2.37 4.23
N LEU A 92 15.23 3.19 3.78
CA LEU A 92 15.39 4.66 3.77
C LEU A 92 15.30 5.27 5.16
N LYS A 93 14.57 4.64 6.09
CA LYS A 93 14.26 5.09 7.48
C LYS A 93 13.46 6.39 7.58
N THR A 94 13.72 7.36 6.71
CA THR A 94 13.06 8.66 6.64
C THR A 94 12.48 8.86 5.25
N GLY A 95 11.24 8.40 5.04
CA GLY A 95 10.50 8.57 3.80
C GLY A 95 10.01 7.26 3.19
N SER A 96 9.53 7.34 1.95
CA SER A 96 9.01 6.21 1.17
C SER A 96 9.64 6.20 -0.23
N ALA A 97 9.39 5.16 -1.02
CA ALA A 97 9.86 5.10 -2.40
C ALA A 97 9.38 6.33 -3.20
N PHE A 98 10.23 6.86 -4.07
CA PHE A 98 9.90 8.02 -4.91
C PHE A 98 10.34 7.88 -6.37
N TYR A 99 11.48 7.26 -6.67
CA TYR A 99 11.91 7.02 -8.07
C TYR A 99 10.94 6.13 -8.85
N ALA A 100 10.72 4.88 -8.41
CA ALA A 100 9.83 3.96 -9.10
C ALA A 100 8.37 4.45 -9.17
N PRO A 101 7.79 5.04 -8.10
CA PRO A 101 6.48 5.69 -8.18
C PRO A 101 6.40 6.82 -9.23
N ALA A 102 7.42 7.68 -9.30
CA ALA A 102 7.46 8.77 -10.27
C ALA A 102 7.53 8.23 -11.71
N THR A 103 8.41 7.27 -11.98
CA THR A 103 8.53 6.64 -13.31
C THR A 103 7.24 5.93 -13.71
N ALA A 104 6.56 5.26 -12.77
CA ALA A 104 5.27 4.63 -13.01
C ALA A 104 4.19 5.64 -13.42
N ALA A 105 4.10 6.77 -12.71
CA ALA A 105 3.18 7.85 -13.05
C ALA A 105 3.52 8.51 -14.40
N ILE A 106 4.81 8.70 -14.70
CA ILE A 106 5.27 9.22 -16.00
C ILE A 106 4.87 8.27 -17.13
N ALA A 107 5.01 6.95 -16.95
CA ALA A 107 4.61 5.99 -17.98
C ALA A 107 3.10 6.07 -18.31
N MET A 108 2.26 6.30 -17.29
CA MET A 108 0.83 6.52 -17.47
C MET A 108 0.54 7.84 -18.19
N ALA A 109 1.19 8.93 -17.77
CA ALA A 109 1.05 10.24 -18.39
C ALA A 109 1.52 10.24 -19.85
N ASP A 110 2.65 9.61 -20.14
CA ASP A 110 3.20 9.47 -21.49
C ASP A 110 2.26 8.67 -22.41
N SER A 111 1.57 7.64 -21.89
CA SER A 111 0.55 6.92 -22.65
C SER A 111 -0.65 7.79 -23.00
N TYR A 112 -1.10 8.63 -22.07
CA TYR A 112 -2.19 9.58 -22.31
C TYR A 112 -1.80 10.66 -23.32
N LEU A 113 -0.66 11.34 -23.08
CA LEU A 113 -0.20 12.49 -23.88
C LEU A 113 0.13 12.12 -25.32
N LYS A 114 0.61 10.90 -25.56
CA LYS A 114 1.03 10.42 -26.89
C LYS A 114 0.07 9.40 -27.50
N ASP A 115 -1.15 9.27 -26.95
CA ASP A 115 -2.17 8.31 -27.37
C ASP A 115 -1.63 6.89 -27.61
N LYS A 116 -0.72 6.41 -26.75
CA LYS A 116 -0.01 5.14 -27.00
C LYS A 116 -0.88 3.91 -26.86
N LYS A 117 -2.06 4.05 -26.25
CA LYS A 117 -2.99 2.95 -25.95
C LYS A 117 -2.31 1.81 -25.20
N ARG A 118 -1.39 2.14 -24.28
CA ARG A 118 -0.70 1.14 -23.46
C ARG A 118 -1.70 0.41 -22.58
N VAL A 119 -1.49 -0.91 -22.45
CA VAL A 119 -2.14 -1.70 -21.40
C VAL A 119 -1.31 -1.55 -20.12
N LEU A 120 -1.89 -0.91 -19.10
CA LEU A 120 -1.24 -0.63 -17.82
C LEU A 120 -2.16 -1.05 -16.67
N PRO A 121 -1.64 -1.69 -15.61
CA PRO A 121 -2.42 -1.95 -14.41
C PRO A 121 -2.57 -0.65 -13.60
N CYS A 122 -3.79 -0.16 -13.47
CA CYS A 122 -4.10 1.11 -12.79
C CYS A 122 -5.36 0.97 -11.94
N ALA A 123 -5.48 1.78 -10.89
CA ALA A 123 -6.75 1.91 -10.18
C ALA A 123 -7.73 2.69 -11.08
N ALA A 124 -8.71 1.99 -11.65
CA ALA A 124 -9.67 2.55 -12.60
C ALA A 124 -11.11 2.26 -12.15
N TYR A 125 -12.03 3.13 -12.54
CA TYR A 125 -13.43 3.02 -12.18
C TYR A 125 -14.10 1.86 -12.94
N LEU A 126 -14.69 0.92 -12.22
CA LEU A 126 -15.45 -0.19 -12.77
C LEU A 126 -16.94 0.12 -12.75
N ASN A 127 -17.62 -0.17 -13.86
CA ASN A 127 -19.05 0.05 -14.08
C ASN A 127 -19.77 -1.22 -14.56
N GLY A 128 -19.30 -2.39 -14.15
CA GLY A 128 -19.85 -3.70 -14.49
C GLY A 128 -18.76 -4.74 -14.75
N GLU A 129 -17.56 -4.29 -15.12
CA GLU A 129 -16.41 -5.15 -15.36
C GLU A 129 -16.03 -5.91 -14.09
N TYR A 130 -15.63 -7.17 -14.26
CA TYR A 130 -15.41 -8.13 -13.19
C TYR A 130 -16.61 -8.34 -12.25
N GLY A 131 -17.82 -7.94 -12.69
CA GLY A 131 -19.03 -7.93 -11.88
C GLY A 131 -19.04 -6.85 -10.79
N ILE A 132 -18.24 -5.79 -10.94
CA ILE A 132 -18.07 -4.72 -9.95
C ILE A 132 -18.55 -3.41 -10.55
N LYS A 133 -19.39 -2.69 -9.79
CA LYS A 133 -19.93 -1.39 -10.20
C LYS A 133 -19.68 -0.33 -9.14
N GLY A 134 -19.22 0.84 -9.55
CA GLY A 134 -19.11 2.02 -8.69
C GLY A 134 -17.83 2.07 -7.83
N LEU A 135 -16.76 1.38 -8.23
CA LEU A 135 -15.54 1.28 -7.43
C LEU A 135 -14.29 1.49 -8.28
N TYR A 136 -13.29 2.17 -7.72
CA TYR A 136 -11.93 2.18 -8.29
C TYR A 136 -11.16 0.96 -7.81
N VAL A 137 -10.70 0.12 -8.74
CA VAL A 137 -9.95 -1.12 -8.44
C VAL A 137 -8.75 -1.22 -9.38
N GLY A 138 -7.64 -1.79 -8.91
CA GLY A 138 -6.49 -2.08 -9.78
C GLY A 138 -6.82 -3.15 -10.81
N VAL A 139 -6.87 -2.77 -12.07
CA VAL A 139 -7.20 -3.63 -13.22
C VAL A 139 -6.34 -3.23 -14.43
N PRO A 140 -6.18 -4.11 -15.44
CA PRO A 140 -5.59 -3.69 -16.70
C PRO A 140 -6.49 -2.67 -17.39
N VAL A 141 -5.90 -1.57 -17.83
CA VAL A 141 -6.59 -0.56 -18.63
C VAL A 141 -5.80 -0.19 -19.86
N VAL A 142 -6.51 0.11 -20.95
CA VAL A 142 -5.95 0.79 -22.11
C VAL A 142 -6.00 2.30 -21.84
N ILE A 143 -4.83 2.94 -21.73
CA ILE A 143 -4.73 4.40 -21.56
C ILE A 143 -4.36 5.05 -22.88
N GLY A 144 -5.27 5.86 -23.43
CA GLY A 144 -5.04 6.69 -24.61
C GLY A 144 -5.36 8.16 -24.33
N SER A 145 -5.45 8.96 -25.39
CA SER A 145 -5.76 10.39 -25.33
C SER A 145 -7.14 10.69 -24.72
N LYS A 146 -8.05 9.70 -24.68
CA LYS A 146 -9.37 9.81 -24.05
C LYS A 146 -9.39 9.32 -22.58
N GLY A 147 -8.23 9.16 -21.96
CA GLY A 147 -8.08 8.61 -20.61
C GLY A 147 -8.11 7.08 -20.63
N VAL A 148 -8.85 6.47 -19.71
CA VAL A 148 -9.13 5.03 -19.70
C VAL A 148 -10.13 4.71 -20.82
N GLU A 149 -9.65 4.12 -21.92
CA GLU A 149 -10.46 3.79 -23.10
C GLU A 149 -11.11 2.41 -22.99
N ARG A 150 -10.51 1.51 -22.21
CA ARG A 150 -10.98 0.13 -22.04
C ARG A 150 -10.45 -0.46 -20.74
N ILE A 151 -11.30 -1.20 -20.02
CA ILE A 151 -10.86 -2.16 -19.00
C ILE A 151 -10.67 -3.52 -19.70
N VAL A 152 -9.53 -4.18 -19.49
CA VAL A 152 -9.30 -5.52 -20.07
C VAL A 152 -9.73 -6.58 -19.05
N GLU A 153 -10.77 -7.35 -19.35
CA GLU A 153 -11.23 -8.42 -18.47
C GLU A 153 -10.52 -9.74 -18.75
N VAL A 154 -9.50 -10.05 -17.94
CA VAL A 154 -8.81 -11.35 -18.00
C VAL A 154 -9.60 -12.45 -17.27
N LYS A 155 -9.47 -13.69 -17.75
CA LYS A 155 -10.09 -14.85 -17.11
C LYS A 155 -9.33 -15.25 -15.85
N LEU A 156 -9.93 -14.97 -14.69
CA LEU A 156 -9.40 -15.39 -13.39
C LEU A 156 -9.79 -16.83 -13.07
N ASN A 157 -8.83 -17.63 -12.60
CA ASN A 157 -9.11 -18.95 -12.03
C ASN A 157 -9.76 -18.81 -10.63
N ALA A 158 -10.16 -19.93 -10.01
CA ALA A 158 -10.86 -19.92 -8.72
C ALA A 158 -10.05 -19.24 -7.60
N VAL A 159 -8.74 -19.46 -7.54
CA VAL A 159 -7.84 -18.87 -6.54
C VAL A 159 -7.68 -17.37 -6.77
N GLU A 160 -7.40 -16.97 -8.01
CA GLU A 160 -7.27 -15.57 -8.42
C GLU A 160 -8.56 -14.79 -8.19
N LYS A 161 -9.71 -15.37 -8.53
CA LYS A 161 -11.04 -14.77 -8.30
C LYS A 161 -11.32 -14.57 -6.81
N THR A 162 -10.93 -15.52 -5.96
CA THR A 162 -11.09 -15.42 -4.51
C THR A 162 -10.20 -14.32 -3.93
N ALA A 163 -8.93 -14.27 -4.34
CA ALA A 163 -7.99 -13.22 -3.93
C ALA A 163 -8.45 -11.83 -4.40
N PHE A 164 -8.92 -11.72 -5.64
CA PHE A 164 -9.44 -10.48 -6.20
C PHE A 164 -10.70 -10.00 -5.47
N ARG A 165 -11.65 -10.90 -5.16
CA ARG A 165 -12.82 -10.55 -4.34
C ARG A 165 -12.42 -10.03 -2.96
N LYS A 166 -11.48 -10.70 -2.28
CA LYS A 166 -10.96 -10.23 -0.98
C LYS A 166 -10.35 -8.83 -1.09
N SER A 167 -9.58 -8.58 -2.14
CA SER A 167 -9.00 -7.28 -2.45
C SER A 167 -10.07 -6.19 -2.63
N VAL A 168 -11.10 -6.48 -3.41
CA VAL A 168 -12.23 -5.58 -3.66
C VAL A 168 -13.00 -5.27 -2.38
N SER A 169 -13.24 -6.27 -1.52
CA SER A 169 -13.86 -6.06 -0.21
C SER A 169 -13.05 -5.12 0.69
N ALA A 170 -11.72 -5.18 0.64
CA ALA A 170 -10.87 -4.25 1.39
C ALA A 170 -11.04 -2.80 0.89
N VAL A 171 -11.09 -2.60 -0.44
CA VAL A 171 -11.36 -1.28 -1.03
C VAL A 171 -12.74 -0.75 -0.65
N GLN A 172 -13.76 -1.62 -0.66
CA GLN A 172 -15.12 -1.25 -0.20
C GLN A 172 -15.12 -0.82 1.27
N GLY A 173 -14.41 -1.55 2.14
CA GLY A 173 -14.26 -1.19 3.55
C GLY A 173 -13.64 0.20 3.74
N LEU A 174 -12.60 0.52 2.96
CA LEU A 174 -11.97 1.85 2.98
C LEU A 174 -12.96 2.95 2.57
N LEU A 175 -13.75 2.71 1.52
CA LEU A 175 -14.75 3.66 1.04
C LEU A 175 -15.86 3.91 2.08
N VAL A 176 -16.28 2.87 2.83
CA VAL A 176 -17.22 3.02 3.96
C VAL A 176 -16.61 3.87 5.07
N ALA A 177 -15.34 3.64 5.42
CA ALA A 177 -14.64 4.41 6.44
C ALA A 177 -14.53 5.90 6.05
N VAL A 178 -14.14 6.20 4.80
CA VAL A 178 -14.08 7.57 4.27
C VAL A 178 -15.45 8.25 4.35
N LYS A 179 -16.51 7.59 3.88
CA LYS A 179 -17.90 8.13 3.98
C LYS A 179 -18.37 8.36 5.41
N ARG A 180 -17.85 7.61 6.39
CA ARG A 180 -18.15 7.83 7.80
C ARG A 180 -17.45 9.07 8.33
N ILE A 181 -16.18 9.26 7.97
CA ILE A 181 -15.40 10.45 8.34
C ILE A 181 -16.02 11.70 7.72
N GLU A 182 -16.32 11.67 6.42
CA GLU A 182 -16.91 12.80 5.69
C GLU A 182 -18.26 13.24 6.30
N ARG A 183 -19.12 12.28 6.66
CA ARG A 183 -20.39 12.57 7.38
C ARG A 183 -20.17 13.13 8.78
N ALA A 184 -19.10 12.72 9.48
CA ALA A 184 -18.77 13.24 10.79
C ALA A 184 -18.22 14.68 10.70
N SER A 185 -17.39 14.97 9.68
CA SER A 185 -16.83 16.29 9.41
C SER A 185 -17.87 17.29 8.92
N ASN A 186 -18.88 16.85 8.18
CA ASN A 186 -19.94 17.71 7.64
C ASN A 186 -21.16 17.86 8.57
N ARG A 187 -21.09 17.37 9.81
CA ARG A 187 -22.19 17.55 10.78
C ARG A 187 -22.15 18.98 11.32
N PRO A 188 -23.25 19.75 11.27
CA PRO A 188 -23.30 21.06 11.92
C PRO A 188 -23.02 20.87 13.41
N ALA A 189 -22.21 21.77 13.98
CA ALA A 189 -21.92 21.75 15.41
C ALA A 189 -23.25 21.66 16.18
N LYS A 190 -23.42 20.62 17.00
CA LYS A 190 -24.61 20.50 17.85
C LYS A 190 -24.69 21.79 18.67
N ALA A 191 -25.77 22.55 18.49
CA ALA A 191 -26.10 23.66 19.38
C ALA A 191 -26.02 23.12 20.82
N ALA A 192 -25.18 23.74 21.65
CA ALA A 192 -25.12 23.39 23.05
C ALA A 192 -26.53 23.50 23.62
N LYS A 193 -27.05 22.40 24.20
CA LYS A 193 -28.31 22.47 24.92
C LYS A 193 -28.14 23.54 26.00
N PRO A 194 -29.08 24.49 26.14
CA PRO A 194 -28.97 25.52 27.17
C PRO A 194 -28.87 24.83 28.53
N ALA A 195 -27.84 25.20 29.28
CA ALA A 195 -27.64 24.70 30.63
C ALA A 195 -28.89 25.03 31.46
N THR A 196 -29.65 24.00 31.85
CA THR A 196 -30.74 24.14 32.81
C THR A 196 -30.14 24.63 34.13
N LYS A 197 -30.43 25.89 34.49
CA LYS A 197 -30.03 26.48 35.76
C LYS A 197 -30.62 25.63 36.90
N LYS A 198 -29.76 24.97 37.67
CA LYS A 198 -30.11 24.33 38.94
C LYS A 198 -30.51 25.45 39.94
N PRO A 199 -31.60 25.32 40.71
CA PRO A 199 -31.96 26.35 41.68
C PRO A 199 -30.89 26.48 42.77
N ALA A 200 -30.59 27.72 43.16
CA ALA A 200 -29.60 28.04 44.19
C ALA A 200 -30.06 27.58 45.58
N ALA A 201 -29.31 26.67 46.20
CA ALA A 201 -29.43 26.37 47.62
C ALA A 201 -28.75 27.49 48.43
N LYS A 202 -29.49 28.11 49.35
CA LYS A 202 -28.98 29.11 50.29
C LYS A 202 -27.96 28.49 51.23
N ALA A 203 -26.83 29.18 51.39
CA ALA A 203 -25.77 28.83 52.35
C ALA A 203 -26.13 29.30 53.77
N ALA A 204 -25.92 28.43 54.76
CA ALA A 204 -25.78 28.81 56.17
C ALA A 204 -24.32 28.58 56.60
N LYS A 205 -23.71 29.60 57.22
CA LYS A 205 -22.32 29.68 57.69
C LYS A 205 -22.15 29.07 59.09
N SER A 206 -20.93 28.60 59.38
CA SER A 206 -20.20 28.59 60.68
C SER A 206 -19.40 27.27 60.82
N ALA A 207 -18.14 27.15 61.26
CA ALA A 207 -17.06 28.07 61.66
C ALA A 207 -15.72 27.29 61.59
N ALA A 208 -14.61 28.03 61.69
CA ALA A 208 -13.24 27.66 61.38
C ALA A 208 -12.54 26.68 62.35
N LYS A 209 -11.46 26.04 61.86
CA LYS A 209 -10.17 25.87 62.58
C LYS A 209 -9.02 25.62 61.59
N LYS A 210 -7.89 26.30 61.79
CA LYS A 210 -6.69 26.37 60.93
C LYS A 210 -5.53 25.50 61.46
N LYS A 211 -4.62 25.15 60.53
CA LYS A 211 -3.17 24.76 60.60
C LYS A 211 -2.81 23.26 60.71
N PRO A 212 -1.58 22.86 60.29
CA PRO A 212 -0.78 23.31 59.14
C PRO A 212 -0.19 22.15 58.29
N ALA A 213 0.46 22.52 57.18
CA ALA A 213 1.06 21.62 56.19
C ALA A 213 2.33 20.88 56.66
N ALA A 214 2.53 19.66 56.13
CA ALA A 214 3.80 18.94 56.17
C ALA A 214 4.17 18.41 54.76
N LYS A 215 5.35 18.84 54.28
CA LYS A 215 6.03 18.31 53.08
C LYS A 215 6.44 16.85 53.33
N LYS A 216 6.27 15.97 52.34
CA LYS A 216 7.04 14.72 52.24
C LYS A 216 7.74 14.64 50.89
N VAL A 217 9.06 14.64 50.99
CA VAL A 217 10.06 14.32 49.97
C VAL A 217 10.03 12.80 49.74
N ALA A 218 9.99 12.35 48.49
CA ALA A 218 10.20 10.95 48.14
C ALA A 218 11.54 10.82 47.38
N ALA A 219 12.53 10.27 48.08
CA ALA A 219 13.78 9.78 47.51
C ALA A 219 13.55 8.41 46.86
N LYS A 220 14.10 8.18 45.67
CA LYS A 220 14.31 6.82 45.13
C LYS A 220 15.80 6.59 44.93
N LYS A 221 16.32 5.62 45.69
CA LYS A 221 17.69 5.10 45.67
C LYS A 221 17.99 4.37 44.36
N ALA A 222 19.26 4.46 43.96
CA ALA A 222 19.91 3.66 42.94
C ALA A 222 20.42 2.32 43.51
N SER A 223 20.48 1.30 42.64
CA SER A 223 21.49 0.22 42.66
C SER A 223 21.66 -0.25 41.20
N LYS A 224 22.81 -0.06 40.54
CA LYS A 224 23.96 -1.00 40.44
C LYS A 224 23.48 -2.41 40.02
N THR A 225 23.96 -3.06 38.95
CA THR A 225 25.35 -3.25 38.48
C THR A 225 25.34 -4.09 37.19
N GLY A 226 26.32 -3.93 36.28
CA GLY A 226 26.56 -4.91 35.21
C GLY A 226 27.54 -4.46 34.12
N LYS A 227 28.81 -4.88 34.24
CA LYS A 227 29.98 -4.63 33.37
C LYS A 227 29.79 -5.17 31.92
N ARG A 228 30.08 -4.34 30.90
CA ARG A 228 31.18 -4.38 29.88
C ARG A 228 31.35 -5.66 29.02
N VAL A 229 31.48 -5.48 27.69
CA VAL A 229 32.66 -5.79 26.81
C VAL A 229 32.36 -5.35 25.34
N PRO A 230 33.36 -4.94 24.53
CA PRO A 230 33.18 -4.04 23.38
C PRO A 230 33.18 -4.72 22.00
N ALA A 231 32.67 -3.97 21.01
CA ALA A 231 32.61 -4.34 19.60
C ALA A 231 34.00 -4.55 18.97
N LYS A 232 34.21 -5.71 18.34
CA LYS A 232 35.37 -5.97 17.47
C LYS A 232 35.15 -5.33 16.10
N LYS A 233 36.14 -4.51 15.70
CA LYS A 233 36.38 -4.01 14.35
C LYS A 233 36.39 -5.17 13.34
N ARG A 234 35.68 -5.03 12.22
CA ARG A 234 35.86 -5.88 11.05
C ARG A 234 36.44 -5.04 9.92
N VAL A 235 37.62 -5.47 9.51
CA VAL A 235 38.48 -4.93 8.46
C VAL A 235 37.79 -5.05 7.11
N VAL A 236 37.71 -3.93 6.38
CA VAL A 236 37.44 -3.91 4.94
C VAL A 236 38.80 -4.10 4.25
N ARG A 237 38.98 -5.23 3.56
CA ARG A 237 40.12 -5.44 2.66
C ARG A 237 39.60 -5.41 1.23
N ALA A 238 40.18 -4.52 0.44
CA ALA A 238 39.96 -4.33 -0.98
C ALA A 238 40.30 -5.59 -1.78
N ALA A 239 39.54 -5.84 -2.85
CA ALA A 239 39.97 -6.69 -3.96
C ALA A 239 39.79 -5.88 -5.27
N LYS A 240 40.94 -5.51 -5.85
CA LYS A 240 41.10 -5.05 -7.23
C LYS A 240 41.36 -6.29 -8.10
N LYS A 241 40.76 -6.30 -9.29
CA LYS A 241 41.19 -6.95 -10.56
C LYS A 241 41.38 -8.48 -10.59
N LYS A 242 40.58 -9.14 -11.42
CA LYS A 242 40.96 -9.58 -12.78
C LYS A 242 39.74 -9.47 -13.69
#